data_AF-A0A833GVM1-F1
#
_entry.id   AF-A0A833GVM1-F1
#
_cell.length_a   1.000
_cell.length_b   1.000
_cell.length_c   1.000
_cell.angle_alpha   90.00
_cell.angle_beta   90.00
_cell.angle_gamma   90.00
#
_symmetry.space_group_name_H-M   'P 1'
#
loop_
_entity.id
_entity.type
_entity.pdbx_description
1 polymer ?
#
loop_
_entity_poly.entity_id
_entity_poly.type
_entity_poly.pdbx_seq_one_letter_code
_entity_poly.pdbx_strand_id
1 'polypeptide(L)'
;AFVDPDGDPLILSVTQGDGSALPAWLNFDAATRTFSGTPPAGSVGELTLTVTASDTHAAEVSQQFRLLVSSANVQTGTDGSDVLVAPGGDIVLLGGLGDDQLLGALGNDTLIGGAGNDILIAGGGARNTLYGGDGNDSLVADSGDDFLDGGEGDNLIVAGGGNNTVNTGSGSDLIIASWGNDVINAGDGDNIITAGGGNNRITSGAGNDVVSADGNNWIATGGGNDVVTTSLGKDTIAGGTGDDLIMAGGGNDDLDGGAGNDILQGGAGDDRLIDTSGANLLDGADGNDVLLGGSGNEVLIGGKGNDRLETGGGHDVLLFNRGDGQDTVVAAADGNLTLSLGTGIAYGSLTLGKANDNLVLSLGNGDQITFQDWYAATPVRTLNNLQVLAEAMADFNAGGNDPLKDQKVENFDFASLVGAFDAARAATPGLTSWALTNALANFQLAGSDTAATGGDLAYQYGKNGTLAGIGLSATQDVLAGADFASQAQMLRPLAALQGSEVRLS
;
A
#
# COMPACT_ATOMS: atom_id res chain seq x y z
N ALA A 1 43.24 -44.04 -31.87
CA ALA A 1 42.81 -45.37 -31.44
C ALA A 1 44.03 -46.28 -31.47
N PHE A 2 44.31 -46.99 -30.38
CA PHE A 2 45.39 -47.96 -30.33
C PHE A 2 45.05 -49.18 -31.19
N VAL A 3 46.04 -49.70 -31.90
CA VAL A 3 45.91 -50.89 -32.76
C VAL A 3 47.11 -51.76 -32.46
N ASP A 4 46.84 -53.03 -32.18
CA ASP A 4 47.88 -54.04 -32.06
C ASP A 4 48.23 -54.60 -33.45
N PRO A 5 49.52 -54.62 -33.87
CA PRO A 5 49.92 -55.14 -35.17
C PRO A 5 49.65 -56.63 -35.40
N ASP A 6 49.61 -57.42 -34.33
CA ASP A 6 49.42 -58.87 -34.35
C ASP A 6 47.96 -59.27 -34.08
N GLY A 7 47.12 -58.31 -33.71
CA GLY A 7 45.68 -58.47 -33.50
C GLY A 7 45.30 -58.89 -32.08
N ASP A 8 46.22 -58.79 -31.12
CA ASP A 8 45.97 -59.17 -29.73
C ASP A 8 44.94 -58.24 -29.05
N PRO A 9 44.12 -58.74 -28.10
CA PRO A 9 43.24 -57.91 -27.30
C PRO A 9 44.04 -56.93 -26.43
N LEU A 10 43.74 -55.64 -26.57
CA LEU A 10 44.38 -54.58 -25.79
C LEU A 10 43.74 -54.44 -24.40
N ILE A 11 44.58 -54.38 -23.37
CA ILE A 11 44.21 -54.01 -22.01
C ILE A 11 44.49 -52.52 -21.83
N LEU A 12 43.46 -51.75 -21.46
CA LEU A 12 43.58 -50.30 -21.26
C LEU A 12 43.68 -49.95 -19.77
N SER A 13 44.64 -49.12 -19.41
CA SER A 13 44.75 -48.47 -18.10
C SER A 13 44.86 -46.96 -18.25
N VAL A 14 44.44 -46.22 -17.22
CA VAL A 14 44.50 -44.75 -17.24
C VAL A 14 45.11 -44.23 -15.94
N THR A 15 46.05 -43.30 -16.09
CA THR A 15 46.63 -42.50 -15.00
C THR A 15 46.49 -41.02 -15.33
N GLN A 16 46.82 -40.16 -14.37
CA GLN A 16 47.04 -38.74 -14.67
C GLN A 16 48.31 -38.55 -15.53
N GLY A 17 48.48 -37.35 -16.08
CA GLY A 17 49.61 -36.96 -16.93
C GLY A 17 50.98 -37.09 -16.27
N ASP A 18 51.03 -37.03 -14.94
CA ASP A 18 52.22 -37.22 -14.11
C ASP A 18 52.43 -38.68 -13.64
N GLY A 19 51.55 -39.60 -14.05
CA GLY A 19 51.58 -41.02 -13.67
C GLY A 19 50.89 -41.34 -12.34
N SER A 20 50.30 -40.36 -11.66
CA SER A 20 49.50 -40.61 -10.44
C SER A 20 48.15 -41.26 -10.74
N ALA A 21 47.54 -41.88 -9.72
CA ALA A 21 46.21 -42.49 -9.84
C ALA A 21 45.14 -41.45 -10.19
N LEU A 22 44.05 -41.88 -10.82
CA LEU A 22 42.91 -40.99 -11.11
C LEU A 22 42.37 -40.36 -9.81
N PRO A 23 41.87 -39.11 -9.86
CA PRO A 23 41.14 -38.53 -8.74
C PRO A 23 39.99 -39.44 -8.32
N ALA A 24 39.68 -39.48 -7.01
CA ALA A 24 38.67 -40.40 -6.46
C ALA A 24 37.28 -40.27 -7.08
N TRP A 25 36.98 -39.13 -7.72
CA TRP A 25 35.73 -38.87 -8.39
C TRP A 25 35.69 -39.34 -9.85
N LEU A 26 36.82 -39.70 -10.47
CA LEU A 26 36.92 -40.04 -11.88
C LEU A 26 37.24 -41.53 -12.06
N ASN A 27 36.32 -42.26 -12.68
CA ASN A 27 36.45 -43.69 -12.97
C ASN A 27 36.58 -43.94 -14.48
N PHE A 28 37.39 -44.93 -14.85
CA PHE A 28 37.53 -45.42 -16.23
C PHE A 28 37.18 -46.91 -16.30
N ASP A 29 36.19 -47.26 -17.14
CA ASP A 29 35.85 -48.64 -17.45
C ASP A 29 36.59 -49.07 -18.73
N ALA A 30 37.55 -49.99 -18.59
CA ALA A 30 38.37 -50.49 -19.69
C ALA A 30 37.59 -51.37 -20.68
N ALA A 31 36.48 -52.00 -20.25
CA ALA A 31 35.65 -52.85 -21.10
C ALA A 31 34.75 -52.02 -22.02
N THR A 32 34.13 -50.96 -21.50
CA THR A 32 33.26 -50.06 -22.27
C THR A 32 34.00 -48.86 -22.86
N ARG A 33 35.25 -48.61 -22.41
CA ARG A 33 36.09 -47.48 -22.80
C ARG A 33 35.49 -46.12 -22.47
N THR A 34 34.77 -46.03 -21.34
CA THR A 34 34.06 -44.82 -20.90
C THR A 34 34.62 -44.27 -19.60
N PHE A 35 34.71 -42.93 -19.52
CA PHE A 35 34.94 -42.22 -18.27
C PHE A 35 33.60 -41.85 -17.60
N SER A 36 33.56 -41.83 -16.26
CA SER A 36 32.40 -41.41 -15.46
C SER A 36 32.85 -40.80 -14.15
N GLY A 37 32.08 -39.86 -13.59
CA GLY A 37 32.46 -39.20 -12.35
C GLY A 37 31.68 -37.93 -12.03
N THR A 38 31.80 -37.46 -10.78
CA THR A 38 31.23 -36.18 -10.32
C THR A 38 32.33 -35.38 -9.60
N PRO A 39 32.97 -34.40 -10.26
CA PRO A 39 34.07 -33.66 -9.66
C PRO A 39 33.62 -32.87 -8.43
N PRO A 40 34.34 -32.91 -7.30
CA PRO A 40 34.05 -32.08 -6.13
C PRO A 40 34.40 -30.62 -6.39
N ALA A 41 33.73 -29.72 -5.67
CA ALA A 41 34.01 -28.29 -5.68
C ALA A 41 35.51 -28.03 -5.49
N GLY A 42 36.13 -27.33 -6.45
CA GLY A 42 37.57 -27.08 -6.48
C GLY A 42 38.39 -27.94 -7.47
N SER A 43 37.77 -28.92 -8.14
CA SER A 43 38.43 -29.70 -9.21
C SER A 43 38.40 -29.00 -10.58
N VAL A 44 38.16 -27.69 -10.59
CA VAL A 44 38.10 -26.85 -11.79
C VAL A 44 39.49 -26.71 -12.39
N GLY A 45 39.61 -26.92 -13.69
CA GLY A 45 40.86 -26.81 -14.43
C GLY A 45 41.06 -27.95 -15.41
N GLU A 46 42.30 -28.07 -15.89
CA GLU A 46 42.69 -29.08 -16.86
C GLU A 46 43.31 -30.29 -16.15
N LEU A 47 42.72 -31.47 -16.36
CA LEU A 47 43.29 -32.75 -15.97
C LEU A 47 43.89 -33.43 -17.21
N THR A 48 45.21 -33.53 -17.26
CA THR A 48 45.86 -34.36 -18.29
C THR A 48 45.74 -35.83 -17.89
N LEU A 49 45.25 -36.67 -18.81
CA LEU A 49 45.09 -38.10 -18.61
C LEU A 49 45.94 -38.87 -19.62
N THR A 50 46.62 -39.90 -19.14
CA THR A 50 47.43 -40.82 -19.97
C THR A 50 46.68 -42.14 -20.08
N VAL A 51 46.24 -42.51 -21.28
CA VAL A 51 45.71 -43.85 -21.56
C VAL A 51 46.84 -44.71 -22.09
N THR A 52 47.06 -45.86 -21.47
CA THR A 52 48.04 -46.86 -21.88
C THR A 52 47.31 -48.08 -22.39
N ALA A 53 47.65 -48.52 -23.59
CA ALA A 53 47.25 -49.81 -24.13
C ALA A 53 48.42 -50.78 -24.01
N SER A 54 48.15 -51.95 -23.44
CA SER A 54 49.10 -53.05 -23.31
C SER A 54 48.57 -54.30 -24.01
N ASP A 55 49.46 -55.09 -24.59
CA ASP A 55 49.17 -56.43 -25.10
C ASP A 55 49.44 -57.51 -24.03
N THR A 56 49.20 -58.78 -24.38
CA THR A 56 49.45 -59.91 -23.47
C THR A 56 50.94 -60.23 -23.27
N HIS A 57 51.82 -59.56 -24.02
CA HIS A 57 53.28 -59.66 -23.97
C HIS A 57 53.93 -58.44 -23.31
N ALA A 58 53.13 -57.56 -22.68
CA ALA A 58 53.52 -56.34 -21.99
C ALA A 58 54.20 -55.27 -22.86
N ALA A 59 53.95 -55.26 -24.17
CA ALA A 59 54.27 -54.11 -25.00
C ALA A 59 53.25 -53.00 -24.76
N GLU A 60 53.71 -51.77 -24.51
CA GLU A 60 52.86 -50.63 -24.13
C GLU A 60 52.97 -49.46 -25.11
N VAL A 61 51.82 -48.86 -25.42
CA VAL A 61 51.73 -47.57 -26.10
C VAL A 61 50.78 -46.66 -25.34
N SER A 62 51.16 -45.39 -25.19
CA SER A 62 50.38 -44.42 -24.42
C SER A 62 50.01 -43.20 -25.24
N GLN A 63 48.82 -42.65 -24.97
CA GLN A 63 48.35 -41.40 -25.53
C GLN A 63 47.82 -40.51 -24.42
N GLN A 64 48.25 -39.26 -24.42
CA GLN A 64 47.70 -38.26 -23.52
C GLN A 64 46.54 -37.51 -24.16
N PHE A 65 45.52 -37.22 -23.36
CA PHE A 65 44.47 -36.28 -23.71
C PHE A 65 44.13 -35.41 -22.51
N ARG A 66 43.42 -34.31 -22.77
CA ARG A 66 43.05 -33.32 -21.76
C ARG A 66 41.58 -33.42 -21.45
N LEU A 67 41.24 -33.57 -20.17
CA LEU A 67 39.89 -33.42 -19.64
C LEU A 67 39.77 -32.04 -18.99
N LEU A 68 38.91 -31.18 -19.54
CA LEU A 68 38.63 -29.89 -18.96
C LEU A 68 37.43 -30.02 -18.01
N VAL A 69 37.61 -29.63 -16.74
CA VAL A 69 36.54 -29.52 -15.75
C VAL A 69 36.27 -28.04 -15.55
N SER A 70 35.12 -27.54 -16.01
CA SER A 70 34.76 -26.12 -15.89
C SER A 70 34.19 -25.79 -14.51
N SER A 71 34.38 -24.55 -14.08
CA SER A 71 33.64 -23.94 -12.97
C SER A 71 32.27 -23.53 -13.45
N ALA A 72 31.24 -24.02 -12.75
CA ALA A 72 29.81 -23.79 -12.94
C ALA A 72 29.13 -24.64 -14.03
N ASN A 73 28.00 -25.22 -13.64
CA ASN A 73 26.99 -25.68 -14.57
C ASN A 73 26.36 -24.40 -15.15
N VAL A 74 26.95 -23.87 -16.23
CA VAL A 74 26.40 -22.74 -16.98
C VAL A 74 25.85 -23.26 -18.30
N GLN A 75 24.63 -22.89 -18.64
CA GLN A 75 24.07 -23.05 -19.98
C GLN A 75 23.85 -21.67 -20.59
N THR A 76 24.15 -21.55 -21.87
CA THR A 76 24.02 -20.29 -22.61
C THR A 76 23.26 -20.55 -23.89
N GLY A 77 22.23 -19.75 -24.14
CA GLY A 77 21.48 -19.70 -25.37
C GLY A 77 22.28 -19.03 -26.49
N THR A 78 21.55 -18.72 -27.54
CA THR A 78 21.98 -18.11 -28.79
C THR A 78 21.41 -16.69 -28.87
N ASP A 79 21.50 -16.07 -30.04
CA ASP A 79 20.92 -14.74 -30.26
C ASP A 79 19.42 -14.78 -30.64
N GLY A 80 18.76 -15.92 -30.48
CA GLY A 80 17.33 -16.06 -30.76
C GLY A 80 16.65 -16.96 -29.74
N SER A 81 15.32 -16.99 -29.77
CA SER A 81 14.49 -17.68 -28.77
C SER A 81 14.89 -19.13 -28.49
N ASP A 82 15.40 -19.34 -27.28
CA ASP A 82 15.87 -20.61 -26.76
C ASP A 82 14.99 -21.15 -25.63
N VAL A 83 15.11 -22.46 -25.38
CA VAL A 83 14.53 -23.11 -24.20
C VAL A 83 15.65 -23.80 -23.45
N LEU A 84 16.02 -23.25 -22.31
CA LEU A 84 17.08 -23.76 -21.45
C LEU A 84 16.48 -24.43 -20.21
N VAL A 85 16.90 -25.65 -19.91
CA VAL A 85 16.39 -26.42 -18.76
C VAL A 85 17.55 -26.89 -17.90
N ALA A 86 17.50 -26.57 -16.61
CA ALA A 86 18.51 -26.97 -15.65
C ALA A 86 18.45 -28.49 -15.37
N PRO A 87 19.60 -29.19 -15.30
CA PRO A 87 19.66 -30.61 -14.98
C PRO A 87 19.55 -30.90 -13.47
N GLY A 88 19.37 -29.87 -12.62
CA GLY A 88 19.38 -29.95 -11.15
C GLY A 88 20.68 -29.45 -10.50
N GLY A 89 20.58 -29.07 -9.22
CA GLY A 89 21.65 -28.40 -8.47
C GLY A 89 21.87 -26.97 -8.95
N ASP A 90 22.67 -26.20 -8.20
CA ASP A 90 22.95 -24.79 -8.48
C ASP A 90 23.47 -24.59 -9.93
N ILE A 91 22.69 -23.88 -10.74
CA ILE A 91 22.92 -23.65 -12.18
C ILE A 91 22.97 -22.14 -12.49
N VAL A 92 23.62 -21.80 -13.60
CA VAL A 92 23.41 -20.50 -14.26
C VAL A 92 22.83 -20.74 -15.66
N LEU A 93 21.67 -20.17 -15.96
CA LEU A 93 21.08 -20.16 -17.31
C LEU A 93 21.16 -18.73 -17.86
N LEU A 94 21.68 -18.59 -19.08
CA LEU A 94 21.82 -17.31 -19.79
C LEU A 94 21.05 -17.41 -21.11
N GLY A 95 19.97 -16.66 -21.30
CA GLY A 95 19.16 -16.63 -22.52
C GLY A 95 19.93 -15.98 -23.67
N GLY A 96 20.20 -14.68 -23.55
CA GLY A 96 20.97 -13.92 -24.53
C GLY A 96 20.10 -12.85 -25.20
N LEU A 97 19.89 -12.99 -26.50
CA LEU A 97 18.96 -12.14 -27.24
C LEU A 97 17.77 -12.99 -27.69
N GLY A 98 16.62 -12.35 -27.89
CA GLY A 98 15.39 -13.01 -28.32
C GLY A 98 14.55 -13.45 -27.13
N ASP A 99 13.33 -13.89 -27.40
CA ASP A 99 12.37 -14.27 -26.36
C ASP A 99 12.67 -15.70 -25.85
N ASP A 100 13.28 -15.83 -24.68
CA ASP A 100 13.83 -17.07 -24.14
C ASP A 100 12.96 -17.69 -23.04
N GLN A 101 13.07 -19.00 -22.85
CA GLN A 101 12.47 -19.72 -21.72
C GLN A 101 13.54 -20.41 -20.89
N LEU A 102 13.74 -19.95 -19.66
CA LEU A 102 14.72 -20.47 -18.73
C LEU A 102 14.00 -21.18 -17.59
N LEU A 103 14.20 -22.50 -17.49
CA LEU A 103 13.61 -23.34 -16.44
C LEU A 103 14.73 -23.87 -15.53
N GLY A 104 14.81 -23.33 -14.32
CA GLY A 104 15.63 -23.84 -13.23
C GLY A 104 15.08 -25.14 -12.65
N ALA A 105 15.77 -25.66 -11.63
CA ALA A 105 15.48 -26.93 -10.99
C ALA A 105 15.63 -26.77 -9.46
N LEU A 106 15.81 -27.88 -8.73
CA LEU A 106 16.17 -27.75 -7.31
C LEU A 106 17.61 -27.24 -7.20
N GLY A 107 17.84 -26.21 -6.40
CA GLY A 107 19.17 -25.62 -6.23
C GLY A 107 19.08 -24.11 -6.15
N ASN A 108 20.15 -23.44 -5.75
CA ASN A 108 20.21 -21.98 -5.84
C ASN A 108 20.58 -21.59 -7.26
N ASP A 109 19.59 -21.29 -8.07
CA ASP A 109 19.75 -21.08 -9.50
C ASP A 109 19.84 -19.59 -9.84
N THR A 110 20.65 -19.26 -10.85
CA THR A 110 20.70 -17.93 -11.46
C THR A 110 20.17 -18.01 -12.89
N LEU A 111 19.08 -17.32 -13.18
CA LEU A 111 18.48 -17.25 -14.51
C LEU A 111 18.59 -15.80 -15.00
N ILE A 112 19.12 -15.61 -16.21
CA ILE A 112 19.28 -14.30 -16.84
C ILE A 112 18.67 -14.39 -18.24
N GLY A 113 17.57 -13.70 -18.48
CA GLY A 113 16.87 -13.63 -19.77
C GLY A 113 17.73 -12.92 -20.81
N GLY A 114 17.92 -11.62 -20.62
CA GLY A 114 18.75 -10.80 -21.49
C GLY A 114 17.92 -9.74 -22.19
N ALA A 115 17.84 -9.79 -23.52
CA ALA A 115 17.00 -8.87 -24.28
C ALA A 115 15.93 -9.64 -25.04
N GLY A 116 14.67 -9.25 -24.92
CA GLY A 116 13.54 -10.02 -25.43
C GLY A 116 12.45 -10.09 -24.37
N ASN A 117 11.32 -10.70 -24.70
CA ASN A 117 10.30 -10.99 -23.70
C ASN A 117 10.51 -12.41 -23.18
N ASP A 118 11.17 -12.53 -22.03
CA ASP A 118 11.67 -13.78 -21.49
C ASP A 118 10.72 -14.39 -20.45
N ILE A 119 10.79 -15.71 -20.29
CA ILE A 119 10.09 -16.46 -19.24
C ILE A 119 11.13 -17.17 -18.38
N LEU A 120 11.25 -16.77 -17.12
CA LEU A 120 12.19 -17.32 -16.15
C LEU A 120 11.42 -18.02 -15.02
N ILE A 121 11.72 -19.29 -14.77
CA ILE A 121 11.09 -20.09 -13.72
C ILE A 121 12.17 -20.73 -12.84
N ALA A 122 12.25 -20.34 -11.57
CA ALA A 122 13.38 -20.63 -10.68
C ALA A 122 13.57 -22.12 -10.32
N GLY A 123 12.49 -22.84 -9.97
CA GLY A 123 12.59 -24.21 -9.49
C GLY A 123 12.93 -24.34 -8.00
N GLY A 124 12.31 -25.35 -7.37
CA GLY A 124 11.88 -25.35 -5.96
C GLY A 124 12.84 -24.95 -4.83
N GLY A 125 12.28 -24.27 -3.81
CA GLY A 125 12.62 -24.35 -2.38
C GLY A 125 13.84 -23.58 -1.90
N ALA A 126 14.62 -23.05 -2.84
CA ALA A 126 15.98 -22.56 -2.63
C ALA A 126 16.02 -21.03 -2.79
N ARG A 127 17.20 -20.43 -2.65
CA ARG A 127 17.41 -19.00 -2.93
C ARG A 127 17.86 -18.84 -4.36
N ASN A 128 16.98 -18.36 -5.21
CA ASN A 128 17.23 -18.15 -6.62
C ASN A 128 17.45 -16.67 -6.94
N THR A 129 18.03 -16.41 -8.10
CA THR A 129 18.29 -15.06 -8.63
C THR A 129 17.82 -15.00 -10.07
N LEU A 130 16.79 -14.21 -10.35
CA LEU A 130 16.20 -14.07 -11.67
C LEU A 130 16.40 -12.64 -12.17
N TYR A 131 16.90 -12.49 -13.40
CA TYR A 131 17.02 -11.22 -14.11
C TYR A 131 16.30 -11.32 -15.45
N GLY A 132 15.26 -10.52 -15.67
CA GLY A 132 14.57 -10.40 -16.95
C GLY A 132 15.46 -9.71 -17.97
N GLY A 133 15.65 -8.40 -17.79
CA GLY A 133 16.54 -7.57 -18.61
C GLY A 133 15.76 -6.56 -19.43
N ASP A 134 16.03 -6.47 -20.72
CA ASP A 134 15.29 -5.57 -21.62
C ASP A 134 14.08 -6.30 -22.20
N GLY A 135 12.86 -5.85 -21.92
CA GLY A 135 11.63 -6.38 -22.50
C GLY A 135 10.56 -6.68 -21.45
N ASN A 136 9.42 -7.18 -21.92
CA ASN A 136 8.31 -7.51 -21.02
C ASN A 136 8.48 -8.95 -20.54
N ASP A 137 9.10 -9.12 -19.38
CA ASP A 137 9.51 -10.42 -18.88
C ASP A 137 8.50 -11.04 -17.90
N SER A 138 8.51 -12.37 -17.80
CA SER A 138 7.76 -13.12 -16.80
C SER A 138 8.71 -13.89 -15.90
N LEU A 139 8.83 -13.46 -14.64
CA LEU A 139 9.69 -14.09 -13.65
C LEU A 139 8.82 -14.78 -12.60
N VAL A 140 9.04 -16.07 -12.41
CA VAL A 140 8.33 -16.89 -11.43
C VAL A 140 9.33 -17.60 -10.53
N ALA A 141 9.43 -17.14 -9.30
CA ALA A 141 10.08 -17.86 -8.22
C ALA A 141 9.08 -18.76 -7.48
N ASP A 142 9.55 -19.44 -6.44
CA ASP A 142 8.73 -20.39 -5.68
C ASP A 142 8.77 -20.13 -4.18
N SER A 143 9.20 -21.07 -3.36
CA SER A 143 9.38 -20.83 -1.94
C SER A 143 10.87 -20.65 -1.68
N GLY A 144 11.26 -19.58 -1.02
CA GLY A 144 12.67 -19.26 -0.86
C GLY A 144 12.84 -17.80 -0.52
N ASP A 145 14.05 -17.41 -0.12
CA ASP A 145 14.36 -15.99 -0.06
C ASP A 145 14.97 -15.61 -1.41
N ASP A 146 14.14 -15.35 -2.41
CA ASP A 146 14.56 -15.16 -3.79
C ASP A 146 14.88 -13.69 -4.12
N PHE A 147 15.71 -13.47 -5.14
CA PHE A 147 15.97 -12.17 -5.74
C PHE A 147 15.42 -12.16 -7.16
N LEU A 148 14.55 -11.20 -7.47
CA LEU A 148 13.93 -11.02 -8.77
C LEU A 148 14.17 -9.59 -9.25
N ASP A 149 14.64 -9.44 -10.49
CA ASP A 149 14.88 -8.16 -11.15
C ASP A 149 14.25 -8.18 -12.54
N GLY A 150 13.16 -7.43 -12.72
CA GLY A 150 12.42 -7.33 -13.98
C GLY A 150 13.26 -6.65 -15.07
N GLY A 151 13.70 -5.43 -14.81
CA GLY A 151 14.57 -4.67 -15.70
C GLY A 151 13.82 -3.51 -16.37
N GLU A 152 13.76 -3.49 -17.69
CA GLU A 152 13.06 -2.46 -18.45
C GLU A 152 11.87 -3.09 -19.17
N GLY A 153 10.67 -2.54 -19.07
CA GLY A 153 9.48 -3.06 -19.73
C GLY A 153 8.38 -3.43 -18.74
N ASP A 154 7.21 -3.82 -19.25
CA ASP A 154 6.08 -4.17 -18.40
C ASP A 154 6.20 -5.64 -17.99
N ASN A 155 6.64 -5.90 -16.75
CA ASN A 155 6.97 -7.24 -16.26
C ASN A 155 5.85 -7.89 -15.46
N LEU A 156 5.80 -9.22 -15.49
CA LEU A 156 5.01 -10.04 -14.59
C LEU A 156 5.94 -10.77 -13.63
N ILE A 157 5.86 -10.44 -12.34
CA ILE A 157 6.69 -11.04 -11.30
C ILE A 157 5.84 -11.77 -10.27
N VAL A 158 6.13 -13.06 -10.09
CA VAL A 158 5.56 -13.89 -9.02
C VAL A 158 6.71 -14.36 -8.14
N ALA A 159 6.91 -13.69 -7.01
CA ALA A 159 8.00 -13.99 -6.08
C ALA A 159 7.74 -15.25 -5.23
N GLY A 160 6.48 -15.67 -5.12
CA GLY A 160 6.10 -16.83 -4.33
C GLY A 160 6.22 -16.56 -2.82
N GLY A 161 6.66 -17.53 -2.03
CA GLY A 161 6.76 -17.42 -0.57
C GLY A 161 8.21 -17.34 -0.07
N GLY A 162 8.41 -16.92 1.19
CA GLY A 162 9.72 -16.61 1.76
C GLY A 162 10.01 -15.11 1.69
N ASN A 163 11.19 -14.65 2.13
CA ASN A 163 11.49 -13.21 2.20
C ASN A 163 12.21 -12.78 0.92
N ASN A 164 11.46 -12.29 -0.04
CA ASN A 164 11.97 -11.99 -1.36
C ASN A 164 12.45 -10.55 -1.49
N THR A 165 13.33 -10.31 -2.44
CA THR A 165 13.69 -8.97 -2.90
C THR A 165 13.29 -8.86 -4.36
N VAL A 166 12.39 -7.93 -4.68
CA VAL A 166 11.88 -7.68 -6.02
C VAL A 166 12.24 -6.26 -6.44
N ASN A 167 12.92 -6.12 -7.58
CA ASN A 167 13.11 -4.86 -8.28
C ASN A 167 12.50 -5.01 -9.67
N THR A 168 11.77 -4.02 -10.18
CA THR A 168 11.13 -4.17 -11.50
C THR A 168 11.57 -3.13 -12.51
N GLY A 169 11.94 -1.93 -12.05
CA GLY A 169 12.74 -0.99 -12.82
C GLY A 169 11.87 0.06 -13.49
N SER A 170 11.79 0.03 -14.83
CA SER A 170 10.90 0.92 -15.58
C SER A 170 9.82 0.10 -16.27
N GLY A 171 8.60 0.64 -16.39
CA GLY A 171 7.47 -0.04 -16.99
C GLY A 171 6.33 -0.23 -16.00
N SER A 172 5.16 -0.57 -16.50
CA SER A 172 3.99 -0.83 -15.65
C SER A 172 3.96 -2.30 -15.25
N ASP A 173 4.46 -2.59 -14.06
CA ASP A 173 4.69 -3.97 -13.61
C ASP A 173 3.53 -4.57 -12.81
N LEU A 174 3.35 -5.88 -12.91
CA LEU A 174 2.47 -6.67 -12.06
C LEU A 174 3.29 -7.56 -11.13
N ILE A 175 3.25 -7.25 -9.84
CA ILE A 175 4.05 -7.92 -8.81
C ILE A 175 3.14 -8.66 -7.83
N ILE A 176 3.40 -9.96 -7.64
CA ILE A 176 2.69 -10.82 -6.70
C ILE A 176 3.72 -11.49 -5.77
N ALA A 177 3.78 -11.01 -4.54
CA ALA A 177 4.54 -11.62 -3.45
C ALA A 177 3.56 -12.26 -2.46
N SER A 178 3.76 -13.53 -2.09
CA SER A 178 2.78 -14.28 -1.30
C SER A 178 2.99 -14.11 0.20
N TRP A 179 3.75 -14.99 0.84
CA TRP A 179 3.98 -14.96 2.28
C TRP A 179 5.43 -14.64 2.56
N GLY A 180 5.69 -13.80 3.54
CA GLY A 180 7.06 -13.48 3.96
C GLY A 180 7.23 -11.99 4.18
N ASN A 181 8.43 -11.59 4.62
CA ASN A 181 8.76 -10.18 4.73
C ASN A 181 9.46 -9.76 3.44
N ASP A 182 8.68 -9.39 2.44
CA ASP A 182 9.19 -9.05 1.12
C ASP A 182 9.69 -7.59 1.07
N VAL A 183 10.72 -7.36 0.27
CA VAL A 183 11.20 -6.01 -0.09
C VAL A 183 10.92 -5.80 -1.57
N ILE A 184 10.03 -4.87 -1.89
CA ILE A 184 9.57 -4.60 -3.25
C ILE A 184 9.92 -3.16 -3.62
N ASN A 185 10.58 -2.98 -4.75
CA ASN A 185 10.87 -1.70 -5.37
C ASN A 185 10.42 -1.74 -6.84
N ALA A 186 9.25 -1.18 -7.14
CA ALA A 186 8.70 -1.29 -8.49
C ALA A 186 9.33 -0.25 -9.46
N GLY A 187 9.54 0.99 -9.02
CA GLY A 187 10.26 1.99 -9.81
C GLY A 187 9.31 2.89 -10.59
N ASP A 188 9.56 3.09 -11.88
CA ASP A 188 8.75 4.02 -12.69
C ASP A 188 7.66 3.26 -13.47
N GLY A 189 6.43 3.76 -13.52
CA GLY A 189 5.29 3.19 -14.25
C GLY A 189 4.07 3.02 -13.37
N ASP A 190 2.91 2.69 -13.95
CA ASP A 190 1.68 2.45 -13.19
C ASP A 190 1.68 0.98 -12.71
N ASN A 191 2.18 0.72 -11.50
CA ASN A 191 2.42 -0.65 -11.01
C ASN A 191 1.22 -1.22 -10.25
N ILE A 192 1.04 -2.53 -10.33
CA ILE A 192 0.08 -3.28 -9.51
C ILE A 192 0.85 -4.24 -8.61
N ILE A 193 0.78 -4.00 -7.31
CA ILE A 193 1.51 -4.76 -6.29
C ILE A 193 0.51 -5.47 -5.39
N THR A 194 0.62 -6.79 -5.28
CA THR A 194 -0.04 -7.59 -4.24
C THR A 194 1.03 -8.26 -3.39
N ALA A 195 1.16 -7.80 -2.15
CA ALA A 195 1.99 -8.43 -1.13
C ALA A 195 1.08 -9.10 -0.10
N GLY A 196 1.11 -10.44 -0.01
CA GLY A 196 0.33 -11.14 1.00
C GLY A 196 0.92 -10.97 2.41
N GLY A 197 0.58 -11.89 3.31
CA GLY A 197 0.88 -11.75 4.72
C GLY A 197 2.38 -11.68 5.03
N GLY A 198 2.72 -10.94 6.07
CA GLY A 198 4.10 -10.74 6.54
C GLY A 198 4.32 -9.27 6.89
N ASN A 199 5.57 -8.85 7.04
CA ASN A 199 5.89 -7.45 7.26
C ASN A 199 6.67 -6.94 6.05
N ASN A 200 5.95 -6.45 5.05
CA ASN A 200 6.53 -6.07 3.78
C ASN A 200 7.08 -4.65 3.79
N ARG A 201 8.12 -4.40 3.00
CA ARG A 201 8.61 -3.06 2.68
C ARG A 201 8.42 -2.81 1.20
N ILE A 202 7.52 -1.90 0.87
CA ILE A 202 7.11 -1.62 -0.51
C ILE A 202 7.46 -0.18 -0.86
N THR A 203 8.09 0.00 -2.01
CA THR A 203 8.25 1.30 -2.68
C THR A 203 7.74 1.12 -4.09
N SER A 204 6.60 1.73 -4.44
CA SER A 204 6.02 1.56 -5.77
C SER A 204 6.64 2.53 -6.78
N GLY A 205 6.87 3.79 -6.41
CA GLY A 205 7.80 4.70 -7.09
C GLY A 205 7.11 5.87 -7.78
N ALA A 206 7.17 5.96 -9.10
CA ALA A 206 6.52 7.04 -9.84
C ALA A 206 5.50 6.46 -10.83
N GLY A 207 4.34 7.09 -11.00
CA GLY A 207 3.20 6.52 -11.72
C GLY A 207 2.01 6.38 -10.78
N ASN A 208 0.83 6.05 -11.32
CA ASN A 208 -0.36 5.82 -10.50
C ASN A 208 -0.40 4.35 -10.10
N ASP A 209 0.09 4.06 -8.91
CA ASP A 209 0.28 2.70 -8.42
C ASP A 209 -0.96 2.18 -7.69
N VAL A 210 -1.16 0.86 -7.74
CA VAL A 210 -2.15 0.14 -6.93
C VAL A 210 -1.44 -0.87 -6.06
N VAL A 211 -1.49 -0.66 -4.74
CA VAL A 211 -0.82 -1.51 -3.76
C VAL A 211 -1.85 -2.17 -2.84
N SER A 212 -1.79 -3.49 -2.77
CA SER A 212 -2.54 -4.29 -1.79
C SER A 212 -1.58 -5.05 -0.89
N ALA A 213 -1.71 -4.88 0.43
CA ALA A 213 -0.85 -5.56 1.40
C ALA A 213 -1.58 -6.14 2.62
N ASP A 214 -1.01 -7.17 3.25
CA ASP A 214 -1.50 -7.74 4.52
C ASP A 214 -0.35 -7.84 5.54
N GLY A 215 -0.68 -7.82 6.84
CA GLY A 215 0.30 -7.80 7.93
C GLY A 215 0.82 -6.40 8.29
N ASN A 216 2.02 -6.28 8.85
CA ASN A 216 2.54 -4.98 9.32
C ASN A 216 3.51 -4.38 8.31
N ASN A 217 3.03 -3.48 7.46
CA ASN A 217 3.76 -3.05 6.27
C ASN A 217 4.36 -1.65 6.42
N TRP A 218 5.46 -1.43 5.68
CA TRP A 218 5.97 -0.10 5.37
C TRP A 218 5.78 0.13 3.89
N ILE A 219 4.95 1.11 3.52
CA ILE A 219 4.62 1.42 2.12
C ILE A 219 4.96 2.89 1.86
N ALA A 220 5.64 3.16 0.76
CA ALA A 220 5.83 4.51 0.23
C ALA A 220 5.52 4.48 -1.26
N THR A 221 4.48 5.18 -1.70
CA THR A 221 4.05 5.05 -3.10
C THR A 221 4.73 6.03 -4.02
N GLY A 222 5.05 7.24 -3.56
CA GLY A 222 6.01 8.12 -4.21
C GLY A 222 5.33 9.22 -5.00
N GLY A 223 5.22 9.13 -6.31
CA GLY A 223 4.63 10.20 -7.11
C GLY A 223 3.62 9.71 -8.13
N GLY A 224 2.39 10.22 -8.06
CA GLY A 224 1.26 9.81 -8.87
C GLY A 224 0.01 9.82 -8.02
N ASN A 225 -1.13 9.46 -8.59
CA ASN A 225 -2.36 9.33 -7.81
C ASN A 225 -2.52 7.85 -7.43
N ASP A 226 -2.03 7.51 -6.24
CA ASP A 226 -1.87 6.12 -5.82
C ASP A 226 -3.10 5.60 -5.07
N VAL A 227 -3.31 4.28 -5.15
CA VAL A 227 -4.34 3.57 -4.38
C VAL A 227 -3.69 2.50 -3.53
N VAL A 228 -3.70 2.70 -2.21
CA VAL A 228 -3.20 1.73 -1.24
C VAL A 228 -4.36 1.13 -0.45
N THR A 229 -4.42 -0.19 -0.39
CA THR A 229 -5.35 -0.92 0.46
C THR A 229 -4.59 -1.94 1.28
N THR A 230 -4.55 -1.76 2.60
CA THR A 230 -4.05 -2.78 3.52
C THR A 230 -5.19 -3.44 4.28
N SER A 231 -4.90 -4.58 4.91
CA SER A 231 -5.90 -5.44 5.53
C SER A 231 -5.87 -5.37 7.05
N LEU A 232 -5.12 -6.27 7.70
CA LEU A 232 -4.92 -6.26 9.15
C LEU A 232 -3.45 -6.02 9.44
N GLY A 233 -3.16 -5.42 10.59
CA GLY A 233 -1.80 -5.22 11.07
C GLY A 233 -1.53 -3.74 11.27
N LYS A 234 -0.39 -3.42 11.88
CA LYS A 234 0.05 -2.05 12.03
C LYS A 234 0.86 -1.63 10.82
N ASP A 235 0.31 -0.74 10.02
CA ASP A 235 0.91 -0.22 8.81
C ASP A 235 1.52 1.18 9.00
N THR A 236 2.49 1.50 8.15
CA THR A 236 3.06 2.84 7.99
C THR A 236 3.09 3.15 6.51
N ILE A 237 2.28 4.11 6.08
CA ILE A 237 1.99 4.38 4.67
C ILE A 237 2.23 5.86 4.37
N ALA A 238 3.02 6.13 3.33
CA ALA A 238 3.21 7.48 2.80
C ALA A 238 2.78 7.51 1.32
N GLY A 239 1.81 8.37 0.99
CA GLY A 239 1.31 8.57 -0.39
C GLY A 239 2.34 9.30 -1.24
N GLY A 240 2.75 10.49 -0.80
CA GLY A 240 3.86 11.21 -1.41
C GLY A 240 3.38 12.42 -2.19
N THR A 241 3.39 12.39 -3.53
CA THR A 241 2.86 13.51 -4.34
C THR A 241 1.79 13.03 -5.30
N GLY A 242 0.73 13.81 -5.47
CA GLY A 242 -0.44 13.45 -6.26
C GLY A 242 -1.64 13.28 -5.35
N ASP A 243 -2.81 13.00 -5.91
CA ASP A 243 -4.06 12.86 -5.14
C ASP A 243 -4.27 11.38 -4.78
N ASP A 244 -3.86 11.00 -3.57
CA ASP A 244 -3.77 9.61 -3.12
C ASP A 244 -5.02 9.10 -2.39
N LEU A 245 -5.31 7.80 -2.49
CA LEU A 245 -6.27 7.09 -1.65
C LEU A 245 -5.57 6.02 -0.84
N ILE A 246 -5.60 6.16 0.50
CA ILE A 246 -5.05 5.19 1.43
C ILE A 246 -6.18 4.64 2.31
N MET A 247 -6.36 3.31 2.30
CA MET A 247 -7.30 2.59 3.15
C MET A 247 -6.53 1.53 3.97
N ALA A 248 -6.32 1.79 5.26
CA ALA A 248 -5.41 0.98 6.09
C ALA A 248 -6.06 -0.24 6.78
N GLY A 249 -7.40 -0.30 6.79
CA GLY A 249 -8.12 -1.50 7.21
C GLY A 249 -8.22 -1.63 8.72
N GLY A 250 -7.41 -2.45 9.37
CA GLY A 250 -7.48 -2.59 10.82
C GLY A 250 -6.09 -2.79 11.43
N GLY A 251 -5.81 -2.08 12.51
CA GLY A 251 -4.43 -1.82 12.85
C GLY A 251 -4.31 -0.68 13.84
N ASN A 252 -3.11 -0.21 14.05
CA ASN A 252 -2.88 1.08 14.69
C ASN A 252 -1.91 1.81 13.78
N ASP A 253 -2.47 2.42 12.75
CA ASP A 253 -1.77 2.76 11.52
C ASP A 253 -1.23 4.18 11.55
N ASP A 254 -0.16 4.44 10.80
CA ASP A 254 0.43 5.78 10.63
C ASP A 254 0.40 6.13 9.15
N LEU A 255 -0.51 7.03 8.78
CA LEU A 255 -0.80 7.41 7.40
C LEU A 255 -0.37 8.87 7.16
N ASP A 256 0.40 9.08 6.10
CA ASP A 256 0.84 10.39 5.61
C ASP A 256 0.41 10.55 4.15
N GLY A 257 -0.53 11.45 3.86
CA GLY A 257 -0.98 11.72 2.49
C GLY A 257 0.12 12.35 1.64
N GLY A 258 0.80 13.35 2.21
CA GLY A 258 1.87 14.06 1.54
C GLY A 258 1.38 15.32 0.83
N ALA A 259 1.43 15.33 -0.50
CA ALA A 259 1.18 16.50 -1.31
C ALA A 259 0.16 16.23 -2.42
N GLY A 260 -1.07 16.67 -2.19
CA GLY A 260 -2.16 16.61 -3.15
C GLY A 260 -3.46 16.75 -2.39
N ASN A 261 -4.58 16.39 -3.01
CA ASN A 261 -5.85 16.26 -2.31
C ASN A 261 -6.07 14.79 -1.97
N ASP A 262 -5.65 14.39 -0.77
CA ASP A 262 -5.59 12.98 -0.41
C ASP A 262 -6.83 12.54 0.38
N ILE A 263 -7.06 11.23 0.36
CA ILE A 263 -8.12 10.58 1.12
C ILE A 263 -7.49 9.49 1.98
N LEU A 264 -7.52 9.68 3.29
CA LEU A 264 -6.98 8.77 4.29
C LEU A 264 -8.11 8.14 5.09
N GLN A 265 -8.22 6.82 5.07
CA GLN A 265 -9.13 6.03 5.90
C GLN A 265 -8.31 5.10 6.80
N GLY A 266 -8.30 5.38 8.11
CA GLY A 266 -7.57 4.59 9.12
C GLY A 266 -8.18 3.20 9.29
N GLY A 267 -9.47 3.17 9.62
CA GLY A 267 -10.23 1.94 9.70
C GLY A 267 -10.45 1.52 11.15
N ALA A 268 -10.00 0.34 11.57
CA ALA A 268 -10.25 -0.13 12.93
C ALA A 268 -8.98 -0.15 13.78
N GLY A 269 -9.01 0.54 14.92
CA GLY A 269 -7.95 0.62 15.93
C GLY A 269 -7.49 2.06 16.12
N ASP A 270 -6.45 2.31 16.92
CA ASP A 270 -6.07 3.70 17.22
C ASP A 270 -5.04 4.20 16.19
N ASP A 271 -5.52 5.01 15.24
CA ASP A 271 -4.78 5.43 14.04
C ASP A 271 -4.25 6.86 14.14
N ARG A 272 -3.22 7.14 13.35
CA ARG A 272 -2.65 8.47 13.16
C ARG A 272 -2.69 8.82 11.68
N LEU A 273 -3.48 9.82 11.33
CA LEU A 273 -3.65 10.33 9.98
C LEU A 273 -3.07 11.73 9.91
N ILE A 274 -2.16 11.97 8.98
CA ILE A 274 -1.52 13.26 8.76
C ILE A 274 -1.68 13.61 7.30
N ASP A 275 -2.20 14.81 7.05
CA ASP A 275 -2.07 15.42 5.75
C ASP A 275 -2.08 16.93 5.90
N THR A 276 -1.00 17.56 5.43
CA THR A 276 -0.76 18.98 5.67
C THR A 276 -0.79 19.83 4.40
N SER A 277 -1.01 19.22 3.24
CA SER A 277 -1.08 19.90 1.94
C SER A 277 -2.38 19.60 1.22
N GLY A 278 -2.81 20.52 0.35
CA GLY A 278 -4.05 20.35 -0.41
C GLY A 278 -5.31 20.27 0.45
N ALA A 279 -6.39 19.75 -0.13
CA ALA A 279 -7.73 19.72 0.44
C ALA A 279 -8.18 18.26 0.61
N ASN A 280 -8.28 17.79 1.85
CA ASN A 280 -8.20 16.36 2.13
C ASN A 280 -9.44 15.81 2.84
N LEU A 281 -9.59 14.49 2.79
CA LEU A 281 -10.53 13.75 3.64
C LEU A 281 -9.73 12.86 4.60
N LEU A 282 -9.86 13.11 5.90
CA LEU A 282 -9.30 12.26 6.95
C LEU A 282 -10.46 11.59 7.70
N ASP A 283 -10.51 10.26 7.66
CA ASP A 283 -11.52 9.41 8.30
C ASP A 283 -10.84 8.39 9.23
N GLY A 284 -10.90 8.62 10.54
CA GLY A 284 -10.34 7.71 11.55
C GLY A 284 -11.10 6.39 11.65
N ALA A 285 -12.41 6.44 11.42
CA ALA A 285 -13.34 5.32 11.54
C ALA A 285 -13.50 4.79 12.98
N ASP A 286 -13.10 3.56 13.34
CA ASP A 286 -13.34 2.99 14.67
C ASP A 286 -12.04 3.00 15.49
N GLY A 287 -11.90 3.83 16.51
CA GLY A 287 -10.59 4.02 17.16
C GLY A 287 -10.56 5.19 18.12
N ASN A 288 -9.45 5.40 18.84
CA ASN A 288 -9.16 6.72 19.38
C ASN A 288 -8.06 7.34 18.53
N ASP A 289 -8.49 8.09 17.52
CA ASP A 289 -7.63 8.47 16.42
C ASP A 289 -7.02 9.85 16.61
N VAL A 290 -5.92 10.09 15.91
CA VAL A 290 -5.26 11.39 15.84
C VAL A 290 -5.22 11.83 14.39
N LEU A 291 -6.04 12.82 14.05
CA LEU A 291 -6.12 13.42 12.71
C LEU A 291 -5.44 14.78 12.73
N LEU A 292 -4.43 14.97 11.89
CA LEU A 292 -3.72 16.24 11.68
C LEU A 292 -3.97 16.75 10.26
N GLY A 293 -4.84 17.75 10.14
CA GLY A 293 -5.04 18.54 8.95
C GLY A 293 -3.98 19.63 8.75
N GLY A 294 -4.16 20.41 7.69
CA GLY A 294 -3.14 21.26 7.09
C GLY A 294 -3.51 22.73 7.09
N SER A 295 -2.97 23.46 6.11
CA SER A 295 -3.42 24.83 5.83
C SER A 295 -4.54 24.91 4.79
N GLY A 296 -4.92 23.75 4.24
CA GLY A 296 -5.95 23.63 3.24
C GLY A 296 -7.33 23.63 3.85
N ASN A 297 -8.30 23.13 3.08
CA ASN A 297 -9.64 22.91 3.58
C ASN A 297 -9.76 21.41 3.80
N GLU A 298 -10.12 20.95 5.00
CA GLU A 298 -10.23 19.52 5.25
C GLU A 298 -11.66 19.07 5.58
N VAL A 299 -12.00 17.83 5.21
CA VAL A 299 -13.08 17.07 5.85
C VAL A 299 -12.45 16.18 6.92
N LEU A 300 -12.85 16.35 8.16
CA LEU A 300 -12.38 15.53 9.27
C LEU A 300 -13.54 14.70 9.84
N ILE A 301 -13.32 13.41 9.96
CA ILE A 301 -14.22 12.44 10.56
C ILE A 301 -13.41 11.67 11.59
N GLY A 302 -13.65 11.92 12.88
CA GLY A 302 -13.05 11.10 13.95
C GLY A 302 -13.59 9.67 13.85
N GLY A 303 -14.92 9.56 13.76
CA GLY A 303 -15.62 8.28 13.70
C GLY A 303 -16.00 7.83 15.10
N LYS A 304 -16.03 6.52 15.38
CA LYS A 304 -16.33 6.01 16.73
C LYS A 304 -15.09 5.99 17.61
N GLY A 305 -15.13 6.78 18.68
CA GLY A 305 -14.27 6.61 19.84
C GLY A 305 -14.03 7.92 20.56
N ASN A 306 -12.78 8.26 20.86
CA ASN A 306 -12.50 9.56 21.47
C ASN A 306 -11.30 10.17 20.75
N ASP A 307 -11.61 10.97 19.74
CA ASP A 307 -10.61 11.34 18.74
C ASP A 307 -10.00 12.70 19.05
N ARG A 308 -8.78 12.90 18.56
CA ARG A 308 -8.09 14.18 18.58
C ARG A 308 -7.95 14.69 17.16
N LEU A 309 -8.61 15.81 16.88
CA LEU A 309 -8.63 16.41 15.55
C LEU A 309 -7.93 17.76 15.59
N GLU A 310 -6.78 17.86 14.94
CA GLU A 310 -6.04 19.09 14.74
C GLU A 310 -6.37 19.64 13.36
N THR A 311 -7.21 20.67 13.28
CA THR A 311 -7.77 21.11 11.99
C THR A 311 -6.80 21.97 11.18
N GLY A 312 -5.80 22.58 11.83
CA GLY A 312 -4.94 23.53 11.14
C GLY A 312 -5.68 24.80 10.70
N GLY A 313 -5.30 25.33 9.53
CA GLY A 313 -5.79 26.58 8.95
C GLY A 313 -7.02 26.39 8.06
N GLY A 314 -7.23 27.31 7.11
CA GLY A 314 -8.27 27.15 6.07
C GLY A 314 -9.71 27.02 6.56
N HIS A 315 -10.58 26.48 5.68
CA HIS A 315 -11.98 26.24 5.97
C HIS A 315 -12.23 24.73 6.12
N ASP A 316 -12.54 24.29 7.33
CA ASP A 316 -12.67 22.86 7.62
C ASP A 316 -14.11 22.46 7.88
N VAL A 317 -14.42 21.19 7.61
CA VAL A 317 -15.71 20.57 7.89
C VAL A 317 -15.48 19.36 8.79
N LEU A 318 -15.87 19.49 10.05
CA LEU A 318 -15.93 18.37 10.99
C LEU A 318 -17.28 17.68 10.88
N LEU A 319 -17.28 16.38 10.56
CA LEU A 319 -18.50 15.58 10.51
C LEU A 319 -18.65 14.79 11.80
N PHE A 320 -19.87 14.76 12.34
CA PHE A 320 -20.15 14.05 13.59
C PHE A 320 -21.56 13.47 13.61
N ASN A 321 -21.67 12.20 14.00
CA ASN A 321 -22.89 11.43 14.12
C ASN A 321 -23.10 10.92 15.56
N ARG A 322 -24.30 10.38 15.82
CA ARG A 322 -24.58 9.70 17.09
C ARG A 322 -23.71 8.46 17.24
N GLY A 323 -23.00 8.34 18.36
CA GLY A 323 -22.13 7.21 18.68
C GLY A 323 -20.66 7.43 18.33
N ASP A 324 -20.31 8.61 17.79
CA ASP A 324 -18.93 8.98 17.46
C ASP A 324 -18.09 9.23 18.73
N GLY A 325 -18.74 9.46 19.88
CA GLY A 325 -18.08 9.47 21.18
C GLY A 325 -17.61 10.85 21.62
N GLN A 326 -16.39 10.97 22.18
CA GLN A 326 -15.94 12.19 22.86
C GLN A 326 -14.69 12.80 22.24
N ASP A 327 -14.90 13.70 21.30
CA ASP A 327 -13.81 14.25 20.50
C ASP A 327 -13.23 15.52 21.09
N THR A 328 -11.95 15.75 20.81
CA THR A 328 -11.24 16.99 21.11
C THR A 328 -10.74 17.64 19.83
N VAL A 329 -11.21 18.86 19.59
CA VAL A 329 -10.82 19.67 18.44
C VAL A 329 -9.79 20.71 18.86
N VAL A 330 -8.68 20.75 18.15
CA VAL A 330 -7.61 21.74 18.29
C VAL A 330 -7.43 22.48 16.97
N ALA A 331 -8.02 23.66 16.88
CA ALA A 331 -7.93 24.47 15.68
C ALA A 331 -6.73 25.44 15.72
N ALA A 332 -6.24 25.87 14.55
CA ALA A 332 -5.32 27.01 14.47
C ALA A 332 -6.09 28.34 14.59
N ALA A 333 -5.45 29.39 15.07
CA ALA A 333 -6.13 30.68 15.32
C ALA A 333 -6.69 31.36 14.06
N ASP A 334 -6.19 30.99 12.88
CA ASP A 334 -6.58 31.48 11.55
C ASP A 334 -7.54 30.53 10.80
N GLY A 335 -7.94 29.40 11.39
CA GLY A 335 -8.90 28.47 10.80
C GLY A 335 -10.36 28.94 10.85
N ASN A 336 -11.21 28.30 10.04
CA ASN A 336 -12.64 28.55 9.96
C ASN A 336 -13.40 27.22 9.89
N LEU A 337 -14.01 26.83 11.01
CA LEU A 337 -14.61 25.52 11.15
C LEU A 337 -16.13 25.56 10.94
N THR A 338 -16.62 24.60 10.17
CA THR A 338 -18.01 24.16 10.15
C THR A 338 -18.13 22.81 10.85
N LEU A 339 -19.01 22.72 11.86
CA LEU A 339 -19.41 21.44 12.44
C LEU A 339 -20.69 20.96 11.74
N SER A 340 -20.67 19.79 11.11
CA SER A 340 -21.82 19.18 10.44
C SER A 340 -22.34 17.97 11.22
N LEU A 341 -23.50 18.13 11.84
CA LEU A 341 -24.15 17.08 12.63
C LEU A 341 -25.12 16.27 11.77
N GLY A 342 -25.01 14.95 11.84
CA GLY A 342 -25.85 14.04 11.07
C GLY A 342 -26.80 13.17 11.90
N THR A 343 -26.91 11.92 11.47
CA THR A 343 -27.95 10.98 11.88
C THR A 343 -27.95 10.69 13.38
N GLY A 344 -29.15 10.54 13.93
CA GLY A 344 -29.35 10.24 15.34
C GLY A 344 -29.18 11.44 16.29
N ILE A 345 -28.82 12.63 15.82
CA ILE A 345 -28.70 13.83 16.65
C ILE A 345 -29.96 14.70 16.51
N ALA A 346 -30.53 15.14 17.63
CA ALA A 346 -31.72 15.97 17.65
C ALA A 346 -31.42 17.29 18.39
N TYR A 347 -32.05 18.39 17.99
CA TYR A 347 -31.86 19.68 18.67
C TYR A 347 -32.13 19.67 20.18
N GLY A 348 -32.99 18.75 20.64
CA GLY A 348 -33.30 18.57 22.06
C GLY A 348 -32.15 17.98 22.89
N SER A 349 -31.16 17.35 22.26
CA SER A 349 -30.01 16.76 22.97
C SER A 349 -28.78 17.67 23.01
N LEU A 350 -28.82 18.81 22.30
CA LEU A 350 -27.70 19.74 22.21
C LEU A 350 -27.62 20.66 23.43
N THR A 351 -26.49 20.64 24.12
CA THR A 351 -26.20 21.58 25.21
C THR A 351 -24.77 22.10 25.14
N LEU A 352 -24.59 23.40 25.40
CA LEU A 352 -23.26 24.00 25.57
C LEU A 352 -22.85 24.02 27.06
N GLY A 353 -21.57 23.81 27.30
CA GLY A 353 -20.93 23.88 28.60
C GLY A 353 -19.53 24.50 28.51
N LYS A 354 -18.98 24.90 29.65
CA LYS A 354 -17.57 25.31 29.79
C LYS A 354 -16.89 24.36 30.76
N ALA A 355 -15.79 23.75 30.32
CA ALA A 355 -14.94 22.90 31.14
C ALA A 355 -13.51 23.44 31.09
N ASN A 356 -13.00 23.95 32.22
CA ASN A 356 -11.75 24.71 32.25
C ASN A 356 -11.75 25.80 31.17
N ASP A 357 -10.76 25.86 30.30
CA ASP A 357 -10.67 26.84 29.21
C ASP A 357 -11.29 26.37 27.89
N ASN A 358 -12.03 25.25 27.92
CA ASN A 358 -12.63 24.65 26.74
C ASN A 358 -14.14 24.94 26.65
N LEU A 359 -14.64 25.03 25.42
CA LEU A 359 -16.06 24.96 25.12
C LEU A 359 -16.44 23.50 24.87
N VAL A 360 -17.53 23.03 25.48
CA VAL A 360 -18.01 21.66 25.31
C VAL A 360 -19.40 21.71 24.70
N LEU A 361 -19.59 21.03 23.57
CA LEU A 361 -20.90 20.75 22.98
C LEU A 361 -21.26 19.30 23.27
N SER A 362 -22.21 19.07 24.17
CA SER A 362 -22.77 17.73 24.40
C SER A 362 -23.90 17.48 23.40
N LEU A 363 -23.88 16.31 22.77
CA LEU A 363 -24.86 15.88 21.77
C LEU A 363 -25.85 14.82 22.31
N GLY A 364 -25.69 14.46 23.58
CA GLY A 364 -26.52 13.49 24.30
C GLY A 364 -25.96 12.07 24.22
N ASN A 365 -26.47 11.16 25.05
CA ASN A 365 -26.03 9.76 25.14
C ASN A 365 -24.53 9.52 25.45
N GLY A 366 -23.82 10.55 25.92
CA GLY A 366 -22.38 10.46 26.21
C GLY A 366 -21.50 11.07 25.11
N ASP A 367 -22.07 11.38 23.95
CA ASP A 367 -21.34 12.02 22.85
C ASP A 367 -21.09 13.50 23.14
N GLN A 368 -19.87 13.96 22.89
CA GLN A 368 -19.47 15.35 23.08
C GLN A 368 -18.36 15.75 22.11
N ILE A 369 -18.28 17.05 21.82
CA ILE A 369 -17.13 17.66 21.16
C ILE A 369 -16.57 18.74 22.09
N THR A 370 -15.28 18.67 22.35
CA THR A 370 -14.52 19.64 23.16
C THR A 370 -13.66 20.50 22.27
N PHE A 371 -14.01 21.79 22.16
CA PHE A 371 -13.18 22.78 21.48
C PHE A 371 -12.15 23.32 22.46
N GLN A 372 -10.89 22.94 22.24
CA GLN A 372 -9.80 23.26 23.14
C GLN A 372 -9.49 24.77 23.12
N ASP A 373 -9.14 25.32 24.29
CA ASP A 373 -8.63 26.69 24.45
C ASP A 373 -9.57 27.82 24.01
N TRP A 374 -10.87 27.55 23.85
CA TRP A 374 -11.91 28.53 23.50
C TRP A 374 -11.97 29.76 24.44
N TYR A 375 -11.67 29.53 25.72
CA TYR A 375 -11.70 30.51 26.80
C TYR A 375 -10.31 30.76 27.41
N ALA A 376 -9.24 30.27 26.78
CA ALA A 376 -7.87 30.49 27.23
C ALA A 376 -7.48 31.97 27.17
N ALA A 377 -6.33 32.31 27.75
CA ALA A 377 -5.79 33.68 27.71
C ALA A 377 -5.56 34.20 26.28
N THR A 378 -5.21 33.30 25.37
CA THR A 378 -5.19 33.53 23.92
C THR A 378 -6.24 32.59 23.30
N PRO A 379 -7.50 33.04 23.19
CA PRO A 379 -8.60 32.16 22.83
C PRO A 379 -8.58 31.79 21.35
N VAL A 380 -8.93 30.54 21.04
CA VAL A 380 -9.13 30.03 19.68
C VAL A 380 -10.63 29.80 19.47
N ARG A 381 -11.27 30.57 18.60
CA ARG A 381 -12.73 30.56 18.38
C ARG A 381 -13.06 30.47 16.89
N THR A 382 -12.75 29.31 16.33
CA THR A 382 -12.81 29.08 14.88
C THR A 382 -14.11 28.45 14.41
N LEU A 383 -14.90 27.84 15.31
CA LEU A 383 -16.21 27.29 14.96
C LEU A 383 -17.22 28.40 14.69
N ASN A 384 -17.54 28.62 13.42
CA ASN A 384 -18.43 29.68 12.96
C ASN A 384 -19.81 29.17 12.57
N ASN A 385 -19.86 28.04 11.85
CA ASN A 385 -21.10 27.46 11.36
C ASN A 385 -21.40 26.13 12.05
N LEU A 386 -22.63 25.99 12.52
CA LEU A 386 -23.19 24.68 12.86
C LEU A 386 -24.14 24.30 11.72
N GLN A 387 -23.74 23.33 10.93
CA GLN A 387 -24.57 22.67 9.93
C GLN A 387 -25.24 21.46 10.57
N VAL A 388 -26.52 21.24 10.30
CA VAL A 388 -27.27 20.09 10.79
C VAL A 388 -28.06 19.47 9.65
N LEU A 389 -27.88 18.17 9.43
CA LEU A 389 -28.70 17.41 8.49
C LEU A 389 -30.06 17.10 9.12
N ALA A 390 -30.98 18.06 9.03
CA ALA A 390 -32.32 17.93 9.55
C ALA A 390 -33.08 16.76 8.88
N GLU A 391 -32.80 16.42 7.62
CA GLU A 391 -33.41 15.25 6.93
C GLU A 391 -33.19 13.93 7.68
N ALA A 392 -32.13 13.81 8.47
CA ALA A 392 -31.85 12.61 9.26
C ALA A 392 -32.63 12.56 10.60
N MET A 393 -33.38 13.61 10.96
CA MET A 393 -34.22 13.64 12.15
C MET A 393 -35.58 12.97 11.90
N ALA A 394 -36.06 12.24 12.91
CA ALA A 394 -37.32 11.49 12.81
C ALA A 394 -38.57 12.36 12.56
N ASP A 395 -38.52 13.65 12.91
CA ASP A 395 -39.64 14.60 12.77
C ASP A 395 -39.38 15.69 11.72
N PHE A 396 -38.44 15.45 10.80
CA PHE A 396 -38.22 16.28 9.62
C PHE A 396 -39.49 16.39 8.76
N ASN A 397 -39.76 17.58 8.23
CA ASN A 397 -40.88 17.81 7.32
C ASN A 397 -40.54 18.88 6.29
N ALA A 398 -40.08 18.45 5.11
CA ALA A 398 -39.71 19.33 4.00
C ALA A 398 -40.82 20.34 3.65
N GLY A 399 -40.47 21.64 3.66
CA GLY A 399 -41.41 22.75 3.42
C GLY A 399 -42.48 22.91 4.51
N GLY A 400 -42.25 22.37 5.70
CA GLY A 400 -43.10 22.51 6.88
C GLY A 400 -43.10 23.92 7.48
N ASN A 401 -43.77 24.07 8.63
CA ASN A 401 -43.85 25.35 9.34
C ASN A 401 -42.78 25.53 10.43
N ASP A 402 -42.06 24.45 10.77
CA ASP A 402 -40.95 24.53 11.72
C ASP A 402 -39.69 24.87 10.92
N PRO A 403 -39.18 26.11 10.99
CA PRO A 403 -38.05 26.54 10.18
C PRO A 403 -36.76 25.80 10.54
N LEU A 404 -36.70 25.08 11.67
CA LEU A 404 -35.51 24.29 12.01
C LEU A 404 -35.48 22.92 11.33
N LYS A 405 -36.55 22.54 10.61
CA LYS A 405 -36.78 21.19 10.08
C LYS A 405 -37.53 21.20 8.75
N ASP A 406 -37.53 22.33 8.05
CA ASP A 406 -38.21 22.48 6.77
C ASP A 406 -37.28 22.34 5.57
N GLN A 407 -35.96 22.39 5.76
CA GLN A 407 -34.96 22.12 4.72
C GLN A 407 -34.03 20.98 5.13
N LYS A 408 -33.50 20.23 4.15
CA LYS A 408 -32.67 19.05 4.44
C LYS A 408 -31.46 19.36 5.29
N VAL A 409 -30.81 20.49 5.00
CA VAL A 409 -29.63 21.00 5.70
C VAL A 409 -30.00 22.34 6.30
N GLU A 410 -29.76 22.49 7.59
CA GLU A 410 -29.97 23.74 8.33
C GLU A 410 -28.63 24.28 8.84
N ASN A 411 -28.46 25.60 8.79
CA ASN A 411 -27.24 26.26 9.22
C ASN A 411 -27.53 27.23 10.36
N PHE A 412 -26.56 27.41 11.26
CA PHE A 412 -26.68 28.28 12.42
C PHE A 412 -25.39 29.06 12.63
N ASP A 413 -25.53 30.34 12.99
CA ASP A 413 -24.42 31.18 13.45
C ASP A 413 -24.00 30.71 14.85
N PHE A 414 -23.03 29.80 14.88
CA PHE A 414 -22.56 29.18 16.11
C PHE A 414 -21.79 30.17 16.97
N ALA A 415 -21.03 31.09 16.36
CA ALA A 415 -20.29 32.11 17.08
C ALA A 415 -21.24 33.02 17.90
N SER A 416 -22.34 33.48 17.29
CA SER A 416 -23.37 34.25 17.97
C SER A 416 -24.12 33.44 19.03
N LEU A 417 -24.37 32.15 18.76
CA LEU A 417 -24.98 31.24 19.73
C LEU A 417 -24.13 31.06 20.99
N VAL A 418 -22.81 30.90 20.84
CA VAL A 418 -21.88 30.86 21.99
C VAL A 418 -21.83 32.21 22.71
N GLY A 419 -21.95 33.32 22.00
CA GLY A 419 -22.10 34.64 22.61
C GLY A 419 -23.32 34.73 23.54
N ALA A 420 -24.45 34.15 23.14
CA ALA A 420 -25.65 34.06 23.97
C ALA A 420 -25.46 33.15 25.19
N PHE A 421 -24.77 32.01 25.02
CA PHE A 421 -24.38 31.15 26.14
C PHE A 421 -23.48 31.87 27.14
N ASP A 422 -22.47 32.60 26.67
CA ASP A 422 -21.57 33.37 27.52
C ASP A 422 -22.32 34.46 28.30
N ALA A 423 -23.28 35.14 27.68
CA ALA A 423 -24.16 36.10 28.34
C ALA A 423 -25.03 35.43 29.42
N ALA A 424 -25.59 34.25 29.15
CA ALA A 424 -26.36 33.49 30.12
C ALA A 424 -25.50 33.06 31.32
N ARG A 425 -24.25 32.65 31.09
CA ARG A 425 -23.29 32.29 32.15
C ARG A 425 -22.88 33.50 32.99
N ALA A 426 -22.75 34.68 32.39
CA ALA A 426 -22.50 35.92 33.12
C ALA A 426 -23.69 36.33 34.02
N ALA A 427 -24.92 36.13 33.54
CA ALA A 427 -26.14 36.40 34.30
C ALA A 427 -26.39 35.37 35.41
N THR A 428 -25.97 34.12 35.21
CA THR A 428 -26.16 33.00 36.15
C THR A 428 -24.81 32.33 36.46
N PRO A 429 -24.02 32.88 37.40
CA PRO A 429 -22.75 32.28 37.80
C PRO A 429 -22.97 30.84 38.29
N GLY A 430 -22.28 29.87 37.68
CA GLY A 430 -22.45 28.43 37.97
C GLY A 430 -23.30 27.66 36.97
N LEU A 431 -23.77 28.29 35.88
CA LEU A 431 -24.38 27.59 34.76
C LEU A 431 -23.36 26.63 34.12
N THR A 432 -23.62 25.32 34.24
CA THR A 432 -22.74 24.25 33.73
C THR A 432 -23.21 23.64 32.41
N SER A 433 -24.50 23.76 32.10
CA SER A 433 -25.11 23.26 30.87
C SER A 433 -26.22 24.22 30.43
N TRP A 434 -26.25 24.55 29.14
CA TRP A 434 -27.23 25.43 28.53
C TRP A 434 -27.83 24.78 27.29
N ALA A 435 -29.13 24.50 27.32
CA ALA A 435 -29.84 23.83 26.23
C ALA A 435 -30.03 24.76 25.02
N LEU A 436 -29.76 24.23 23.82
CA LEU A 436 -29.72 25.00 22.59
C LEU A 436 -31.11 25.19 21.97
N THR A 437 -32.06 24.31 22.30
CA THR A 437 -33.36 24.20 21.63
C THR A 437 -34.16 25.50 21.57
N ASN A 438 -34.08 26.35 22.61
CA ASN A 438 -34.79 27.63 22.64
C ASN A 438 -34.01 28.78 21.96
N ALA A 439 -32.74 28.57 21.67
CA ALA A 439 -31.86 29.59 21.12
C ALA A 439 -31.65 29.43 19.62
N LEU A 440 -31.60 28.20 19.10
CA LEU A 440 -31.29 27.89 17.70
C LEU A 440 -32.10 28.71 16.70
N ALA A 441 -33.42 28.84 16.90
CA ALA A 441 -34.28 29.62 16.01
C ALA A 441 -33.90 31.11 15.90
N ASN A 442 -33.23 31.68 16.90
CA ASN A 442 -32.76 33.07 16.85
C ASN A 442 -31.44 33.24 16.09
N PHE A 443 -30.71 32.16 15.88
CA PHE A 443 -29.39 32.14 15.24
C PHE A 443 -29.37 31.30 13.96
N GLN A 444 -30.54 30.95 13.44
CA GLN A 444 -30.68 30.23 12.18
C GLN A 444 -30.20 31.10 11.02
N LEU A 445 -29.41 30.49 10.14
CA LEU A 445 -28.98 31.02 8.86
C LEU A 445 -29.85 30.43 7.74
N ALA A 446 -29.47 30.64 6.48
CA ALA A 446 -30.19 29.99 5.38
C ALA A 446 -29.94 28.46 5.41
N GLY A 447 -31.03 27.69 5.43
CA GLY A 447 -31.00 26.25 5.12
C GLY A 447 -30.85 25.99 3.62
N SER A 448 -30.81 24.71 3.24
CA SER A 448 -30.82 24.28 1.85
C SER A 448 -31.35 22.85 1.66
N ASP A 449 -32.09 22.63 0.57
CA ASP A 449 -32.49 21.29 0.10
C ASP A 449 -31.53 20.72 -0.96
N THR A 450 -30.63 21.54 -1.48
CA THR A 450 -29.86 21.24 -2.69
C THR A 450 -28.36 21.43 -2.54
N ALA A 451 -27.88 21.90 -1.40
CA ALA A 451 -26.47 22.18 -1.17
C ALA A 451 -26.10 22.02 0.31
N ALA A 452 -24.84 21.65 0.58
CA ALA A 452 -24.28 21.57 1.93
C ALA A 452 -22.82 22.05 1.91
N THR A 453 -22.36 22.66 3.00
CA THR A 453 -20.92 22.87 3.23
C THR A 453 -20.28 21.49 3.45
N GLY A 454 -19.17 21.22 2.74
CA GLY A 454 -18.61 19.87 2.61
C GLY A 454 -19.34 18.98 1.57
N GLY A 455 -20.30 19.56 0.85
CA GLY A 455 -20.94 18.98 -0.33
C GLY A 455 -21.55 17.61 -0.09
N ASP A 456 -21.32 16.72 -1.06
CA ASP A 456 -21.82 15.35 -0.99
C ASP A 456 -21.23 14.56 0.19
N LEU A 457 -19.99 14.81 0.59
CA LEU A 457 -19.35 14.06 1.68
C LEU A 457 -20.05 14.32 3.02
N ALA A 458 -20.23 15.59 3.38
CA ALA A 458 -20.94 15.97 4.59
C ALA A 458 -22.38 15.46 4.62
N TYR A 459 -23.08 15.55 3.47
CA TYR A 459 -24.45 15.09 3.37
C TYR A 459 -24.59 13.56 3.42
N GLN A 460 -23.74 12.81 2.71
CA GLN A 460 -23.83 11.34 2.68
C GLN A 460 -23.38 10.73 4.01
N TYR A 461 -22.29 11.21 4.61
CA TYR A 461 -21.89 10.75 5.94
C TYR A 461 -22.96 11.09 6.99
N GLY A 462 -23.48 12.33 6.97
CA GLY A 462 -24.52 12.72 7.91
C GLY A 462 -25.80 11.90 7.73
N LYS A 463 -26.15 11.50 6.50
CA LYS A 463 -27.38 10.77 6.21
C LYS A 463 -27.27 9.27 6.51
N ASN A 464 -26.16 8.68 6.08
CA ASN A 464 -25.98 7.23 6.04
C ASN A 464 -25.10 6.71 7.19
N GLY A 465 -24.39 7.59 7.89
CA GLY A 465 -23.44 7.22 8.94
C GLY A 465 -22.10 6.71 8.42
N THR A 466 -21.85 6.80 7.10
CA THR A 466 -20.65 6.28 6.46
C THR A 466 -20.49 6.88 5.05
N LEU A 467 -19.25 6.92 4.56
CA LEU A 467 -18.91 7.22 3.16
C LEU A 467 -18.68 5.96 2.31
N ALA A 468 -18.82 4.76 2.90
CA ALA A 468 -18.61 3.49 2.24
C ALA A 468 -19.39 3.40 0.91
N GLY A 469 -18.68 3.05 -0.16
CA GLY A 469 -19.23 2.89 -1.49
C GLY A 469 -19.39 4.18 -2.31
N ILE A 470 -19.04 5.35 -1.77
CA ILE A 470 -18.83 6.56 -2.57
C ILE A 470 -17.56 6.37 -3.41
N GLY A 471 -17.62 6.73 -4.69
CA GLY A 471 -16.52 6.53 -5.63
C GLY A 471 -15.40 7.56 -5.46
N LEU A 472 -14.16 7.11 -5.63
CA LEU A 472 -12.95 7.95 -5.52
C LEU A 472 -13.06 9.25 -6.33
N SER A 473 -13.42 9.16 -7.61
CA SER A 473 -13.58 10.33 -8.47
C SER A 473 -14.66 11.30 -7.99
N ALA A 474 -15.75 10.80 -7.42
CA ALA A 474 -16.81 11.64 -6.88
C ALA A 474 -16.37 12.36 -5.60
N THR A 475 -15.53 11.75 -4.78
CA THR A 475 -14.90 12.35 -3.60
C THR A 475 -13.90 13.43 -4.01
N GLN A 476 -12.99 13.12 -4.94
CA GLN A 476 -12.00 14.08 -5.46
C GLN A 476 -12.68 15.29 -6.13
N ASP A 477 -13.79 15.09 -6.85
CA ASP A 477 -14.60 16.19 -7.40
C ASP A 477 -15.11 17.17 -6.31
N VAL A 478 -15.44 16.65 -5.12
CA VAL A 478 -15.89 17.49 -3.99
C VAL A 478 -14.71 18.26 -3.43
N LEU A 479 -13.60 17.57 -3.13
CA LEU A 479 -12.40 18.16 -2.53
C LEU A 479 -11.76 19.23 -3.44
N ALA A 480 -11.67 18.98 -4.74
CA ALA A 480 -11.13 19.91 -5.72
C ALA A 480 -12.07 21.07 -6.08
N GLY A 481 -13.29 21.09 -5.53
CA GLY A 481 -14.28 22.12 -5.82
C GLY A 481 -13.85 23.49 -5.30
N ALA A 482 -13.98 24.55 -6.12
CA ALA A 482 -13.59 25.91 -5.72
C ALA A 482 -14.34 26.45 -4.47
N ASP A 483 -15.55 25.94 -4.24
CA ASP A 483 -16.39 26.29 -3.10
C ASP A 483 -16.22 25.32 -1.91
N PHE A 484 -15.35 24.32 -2.02
CA PHE A 484 -15.17 23.29 -1.01
C PHE A 484 -14.89 23.89 0.36
N ALA A 485 -15.69 23.46 1.36
CA ALA A 485 -15.72 23.88 2.76
C ALA A 485 -15.96 25.38 3.06
N SER A 486 -15.65 26.28 2.13
CA SER A 486 -15.85 27.72 2.27
C SER A 486 -17.29 28.16 1.96
N GLN A 487 -18.00 27.42 1.10
CA GLN A 487 -19.41 27.60 0.78
C GLN A 487 -20.12 26.25 0.60
N ALA A 488 -21.44 26.30 0.44
CA ALA A 488 -22.25 25.12 0.20
C ALA A 488 -22.11 24.65 -1.26
N GLN A 489 -21.71 23.40 -1.47
CA GLN A 489 -21.63 22.76 -2.78
C GLN A 489 -22.95 22.03 -3.10
N MET A 490 -23.32 21.98 -4.38
CA MET A 490 -24.55 21.31 -4.82
C MET A 490 -24.50 19.80 -4.55
N LEU A 491 -25.61 19.27 -4.05
CA LEU A 491 -25.78 17.85 -3.77
C LEU A 491 -26.15 17.08 -5.04
N ARG A 492 -25.48 15.96 -5.25
CA ARG A 492 -25.76 14.99 -6.32
C ARG A 492 -26.57 13.81 -5.76
N PRO A 493 -27.41 13.15 -6.58
CA PRO A 493 -28.05 11.91 -6.17
C PRO A 493 -27.02 10.82 -5.85
N LEU A 494 -27.27 9.98 -4.83
CA LEU A 494 -26.33 8.92 -4.42
C LEU A 494 -25.89 8.02 -5.58
N ALA A 495 -26.79 7.66 -6.50
CA ALA A 495 -26.45 6.85 -7.67
C ALA A 495 -25.38 7.48 -8.57
N ALA A 496 -25.28 8.81 -8.61
CA ALA A 496 -24.23 9.52 -9.35
C ALA A 496 -22.88 9.51 -8.62
N LEU A 497 -22.87 9.26 -7.30
CA LEU A 497 -21.68 9.22 -6.47
C LEU A 497 -21.02 7.83 -6.44
N GLN A 498 -21.73 6.78 -6.85
CA GLN A 498 -21.29 5.38 -6.75
C GLN A 498 -20.71 4.83 -8.07
N GLY A 499 -20.44 5.70 -9.06
CA GLY A 499 -20.08 5.30 -10.42
C GLY A 499 -18.65 4.75 -10.60
N SER A 500 -17.77 4.92 -9.62
CA SER A 500 -16.35 4.52 -9.70
C SER A 500 -16.15 3.02 -9.41
N GLU A 501 -15.12 2.44 -10.02
CA GLU A 501 -14.62 1.09 -9.70
C GLU A 501 -13.93 1.07 -8.33
N VAL A 502 -13.09 2.07 -8.04
CA VAL A 502 -12.49 2.30 -6.72
C VAL A 502 -13.42 3.13 -5.86
N ARG A 503 -13.64 2.70 -4.62
CA ARG A 503 -14.62 3.28 -3.69
C ARG A 503 -14.04 3.33 -2.29
N LEU A 504 -14.53 4.30 -1.51
CA LEU A 504 -14.25 4.41 -0.09
C LEU A 504 -14.80 3.19 0.66
N SER A 505 -14.09 2.80 1.72
CA SER A 505 -14.39 1.68 2.61
C SER A 505 -15.47 1.99 3.63
#